data_AF-A0A1N7KTR7-F1
#
_entry.id   AF-A0A1N7KTR7-F1
#
_cell.length_a   1.000
_cell.length_b   1.000
_cell.length_c   1.000
_cell.angle_alpha   90.00
_cell.angle_beta   90.00
_cell.angle_gamma   90.00
#
_symmetry.space_group_name_H-M   'P 1'
#
loop_
_entity.id
_entity.type
_entity.pdbx_description
1 polymer ?
#
loop_
_entity_poly.entity_id
_entity_poly.type
_entity_poly.pdbx_seq_one_letter_code
_entity_poly.pdbx_strand_id
1 'polypeptide(L)'
;MEIKRINKIILLLVVLFFYGCKEQNENQNPAPVIQDTQTKKSHFELQKKVSNNGNVFQYADMIFEIKSKEELYDILINNDEFFTEIILDSPDLNIWYYKYNEDRIILLEGNDYYGSSFYAYHLINNNLFYLGDFTIQQLNIENEKPYKKEFEINIEKDKVIIQALLNGKPSIKNAYKDHVNQIRKKDLSINPQIVGNLAVKWLGKYHTTLTNDKKSTDSRDTDTVELIIKKDSVVFHVDRYWGEYNYLLRASEVENGIKLTFDKVLDGDVTDVLQKTNDFGRLFFDGKNYYWQCPYLDMYYNNNNKKYVLNKMK
;
A
#
# COMPACT_ATOMS: atom_id res chain seq x y z
N MET A 1 -13.69 -3.92 -75.94
CA MET A 1 -14.24 -4.94 -75.02
C MET A 1 -13.09 -5.54 -74.19
N GLU A 2 -12.47 -4.79 -73.28
CA GLU A 2 -11.28 -5.28 -72.54
C GLU A 2 -11.14 -4.78 -71.09
N ILE A 3 -12.10 -4.02 -70.55
CA ILE A 3 -11.96 -3.44 -69.19
C ILE A 3 -12.37 -4.42 -68.07
N LYS A 4 -13.11 -5.51 -68.39
CA LYS A 4 -13.57 -6.47 -67.37
C LYS A 4 -12.52 -7.53 -66.95
N ARG A 5 -11.40 -7.69 -67.67
CA ARG A 5 -10.39 -8.71 -67.34
C ARG A 5 -9.36 -8.25 -66.30
N ILE A 6 -9.06 -6.95 -66.24
CA ILE A 6 -8.01 -6.42 -65.36
C ILE A 6 -8.43 -6.46 -63.88
N ASN A 7 -9.71 -6.21 -63.56
CA ASN A 7 -10.20 -6.24 -62.17
C ASN A 7 -10.21 -7.65 -61.53
N LYS A 8 -10.31 -8.72 -62.34
CA LYS A 8 -10.23 -10.09 -61.79
C LYS A 8 -8.81 -10.50 -61.42
N ILE A 9 -7.80 -9.98 -62.12
CA ILE A 9 -6.38 -10.30 -61.86
C ILE A 9 -5.90 -9.58 -60.58
N ILE A 10 -6.33 -8.32 -60.38
CA ILE A 10 -6.00 -7.56 -59.17
C ILE A 10 -6.64 -8.19 -57.92
N LEU A 11 -7.89 -8.65 -58.01
CA LEU A 11 -8.56 -9.32 -56.90
C LEU A 11 -7.90 -10.66 -56.55
N LEU A 12 -7.38 -11.39 -57.55
CA LEU A 12 -6.68 -12.66 -57.33
C LEU A 12 -5.31 -12.46 -56.65
N LEU A 13 -4.61 -11.36 -56.97
CA LEU A 13 -3.34 -11.00 -56.32
C LEU A 13 -3.52 -10.58 -54.85
N VAL A 14 -4.63 -9.92 -54.51
CA VAL A 14 -4.93 -9.53 -53.11
C VAL A 14 -5.27 -10.76 -52.26
N VAL A 15 -5.99 -11.75 -52.80
CA VAL A 15 -6.30 -13.00 -52.07
C VAL A 15 -5.06 -13.86 -51.82
N LEU A 16 -4.07 -13.84 -52.73
CA LEU A 16 -2.80 -14.54 -52.55
C LEU A 16 -1.90 -13.90 -51.48
N PHE A 17 -2.03 -12.60 -51.22
CA PHE A 17 -1.32 -11.93 -50.12
C PHE A 17 -1.81 -12.36 -48.73
N PHE A 18 -3.06 -12.82 -48.58
CA PHE A 18 -3.61 -13.27 -47.29
C PHE A 18 -3.35 -14.75 -46.96
N TYR A 19 -2.82 -15.55 -47.90
CA TYR A 19 -2.47 -16.96 -47.66
C TYR A 19 -0.97 -17.21 -47.45
N GLY A 20 -0.16 -16.15 -47.34
CA GLY A 20 1.30 -16.20 -47.26
C GLY A 20 1.93 -16.16 -45.86
N CYS A 21 1.16 -16.14 -44.76
CA CYS A 21 1.74 -16.24 -43.42
C CYS A 21 1.99 -17.71 -43.05
N LYS A 22 3.03 -18.29 -43.65
CA LYS A 22 3.67 -19.49 -43.13
C LYS A 22 4.48 -19.08 -41.91
N GLU A 23 4.06 -19.61 -40.77
CA GLU A 23 4.71 -19.66 -39.47
C GLU A 23 6.24 -19.69 -39.58
N GLN A 24 6.87 -18.53 -39.36
CA GLN A 24 8.31 -18.43 -39.14
C GLN A 24 8.55 -18.76 -37.67
N ASN A 25 9.06 -19.97 -37.42
CA ASN A 25 9.66 -20.36 -36.15
C ASN A 25 10.86 -19.44 -35.87
N GLU A 26 10.64 -18.36 -35.14
CA GLU A 26 11.72 -17.69 -34.41
C GLU A 26 12.03 -18.51 -33.16
N ASN A 27 13.14 -19.26 -33.24
CA ASN A 27 13.91 -19.68 -32.09
C ASN A 27 14.41 -18.45 -31.33
N GLN A 28 13.55 -17.86 -30.52
CA GLN A 28 13.99 -17.10 -29.35
C GLN A 28 13.99 -18.09 -28.20
N ASN A 29 15.18 -18.47 -27.74
CA ASN A 29 15.33 -19.15 -26.46
C ASN A 29 14.53 -18.35 -25.42
N PRO A 30 13.45 -18.88 -24.84
CA PRO A 30 12.90 -18.27 -23.67
C PRO A 30 13.98 -18.41 -22.60
N ALA A 31 14.54 -17.27 -22.18
CA ALA A 31 15.15 -17.20 -20.86
C ALA A 31 14.19 -17.92 -19.90
N PRO A 32 14.68 -18.81 -19.02
CA PRO A 32 13.80 -19.60 -18.19
C PRO A 32 12.93 -18.62 -17.42
N VAL A 33 11.66 -18.53 -17.81
CA VAL A 33 10.63 -18.00 -16.95
C VAL A 33 10.65 -18.97 -15.80
N ILE A 34 11.27 -18.55 -14.71
CA ILE A 34 11.09 -19.18 -13.41
C ILE A 34 9.61 -18.94 -13.09
N GLN A 35 8.75 -19.78 -13.69
CA GLN A 35 7.49 -20.12 -13.08
C GLN A 35 7.91 -20.85 -11.83
N ASP A 36 7.95 -20.11 -10.72
CA ASP A 36 8.00 -20.70 -9.40
C ASP A 36 6.61 -21.31 -9.17
N THR A 37 6.34 -22.41 -9.84
CA THR A 37 5.17 -23.27 -9.64
C THR A 37 5.41 -24.10 -8.40
N GLN A 38 5.61 -23.41 -7.26
CA GLN A 38 5.38 -23.99 -5.95
C GLN A 38 4.11 -23.37 -5.39
N THR A 39 2.97 -23.83 -5.90
CA THR A 39 1.67 -23.73 -5.22
C THR A 39 1.70 -24.58 -3.95
N LYS A 40 2.47 -24.16 -2.95
CA LYS A 40 2.18 -24.55 -1.57
C LYS A 40 0.89 -23.83 -1.20
N LYS A 41 -0.20 -24.59 -1.12
CA LYS A 41 -1.49 -24.08 -0.63
C LYS A 41 -1.27 -23.31 0.67
N SER A 42 -1.57 -22.03 0.60
CA SER A 42 -1.13 -21.04 1.55
C SER A 42 -2.32 -20.73 2.46
N HIS A 43 -2.55 -21.62 3.43
CA HIS A 43 -3.73 -21.56 4.30
C HIS A 43 -3.56 -20.44 5.34
N PHE A 44 -4.62 -19.68 5.58
CA PHE A 44 -4.68 -18.78 6.74
C PHE A 44 -4.67 -19.58 8.04
N GLU A 45 -4.00 -19.05 9.05
CA GLU A 45 -4.06 -19.58 10.42
C GLU A 45 -4.95 -18.68 11.28
N LEU A 46 -5.93 -19.30 11.94
CA LEU A 46 -6.78 -18.63 12.94
C LEU A 46 -5.97 -18.35 14.20
N GLN A 47 -5.96 -17.10 14.64
CA GLN A 47 -5.18 -16.67 15.79
C GLN A 47 -5.87 -16.96 17.11
N LYS A 48 -5.08 -17.45 18.07
CA LYS A 48 -5.58 -17.71 19.43
C LYS A 48 -5.54 -16.42 20.24
N LYS A 49 -6.63 -16.14 20.96
CA LYS A 49 -6.69 -15.09 21.98
C LYS A 49 -5.67 -15.42 23.08
N VAL A 50 -4.83 -14.45 23.43
CA VAL A 50 -3.76 -14.62 24.44
C VAL A 50 -4.07 -13.86 25.72
N SER A 51 -4.90 -12.81 25.67
CA SER A 51 -5.32 -12.07 26.85
C SER A 51 -6.69 -12.52 27.36
N ASN A 52 -6.87 -12.45 28.68
CA ASN A 52 -8.16 -12.67 29.34
C ASN A 52 -9.23 -11.66 28.92
N ASN A 53 -8.80 -10.51 28.38
CA ASN A 53 -9.68 -9.43 27.93
C ASN A 53 -10.18 -9.65 26.50
N GLY A 54 -9.73 -10.70 25.80
CA GLY A 54 -10.24 -11.12 24.49
C GLY A 54 -9.75 -10.33 23.28
N ASN A 55 -9.01 -9.25 23.48
CA ASN A 55 -8.63 -8.31 22.41
C ASN A 55 -7.19 -8.43 21.92
N VAL A 56 -6.39 -9.30 22.53
CA VAL A 56 -4.97 -9.50 22.14
C VAL A 56 -4.80 -10.88 21.53
N PHE A 57 -4.23 -10.90 20.32
CA PHE A 57 -3.97 -12.10 19.53
C PHE A 57 -2.48 -12.16 19.22
N GLN A 58 -1.89 -13.36 19.23
CA GLN A 58 -0.48 -13.54 18.92
C GLN A 58 -0.31 -14.56 17.80
N TYR A 59 0.46 -14.18 16.78
CA TYR A 59 0.93 -15.07 15.73
C TYR A 59 2.43 -14.95 15.54
N ALA A 60 3.19 -16.02 15.78
CA ALA A 60 4.62 -16.06 15.51
C ALA A 60 5.36 -14.79 16.01
N ASP A 61 5.78 -13.93 15.08
CA ASP A 61 6.51 -12.67 15.29
C ASP A 61 5.61 -11.43 15.45
N MET A 62 4.30 -11.59 15.59
CA MET A 62 3.34 -10.48 15.69
C MET A 62 2.36 -10.59 16.84
N ILE A 63 2.10 -9.43 17.43
CA ILE A 63 1.04 -9.22 18.42
C ILE A 63 0.04 -8.26 17.79
N PHE A 64 -1.22 -8.66 17.79
CA PHE A 64 -2.34 -7.84 17.39
C PHE A 64 -3.14 -7.46 18.63
N GLU A 65 -3.50 -6.20 18.76
CA GLU A 65 -4.42 -5.73 19.79
C GLU A 65 -5.53 -4.91 19.14
N ILE A 66 -6.78 -5.19 19.49
CA ILE A 66 -7.93 -4.43 19.02
C ILE A 66 -8.32 -3.43 20.11
N LYS A 67 -8.30 -2.14 19.79
CA LYS A 67 -8.75 -1.08 20.71
C LYS A 67 -10.06 -0.51 20.23
N SER A 68 -11.02 -0.42 21.16
CA SER A 68 -12.29 0.27 20.93
C SER A 68 -12.18 1.75 21.33
N LYS A 69 -12.64 2.65 20.46
CA LYS A 69 -12.79 4.08 20.72
C LYS A 69 -14.14 4.53 20.16
N GLU A 70 -15.09 4.87 21.03
CA GLU A 70 -16.40 5.42 20.63
C GLU A 70 -17.12 4.56 19.56
N GLU A 71 -17.23 3.24 19.80
CA GLU A 71 -17.83 2.23 18.89
C GLU A 71 -17.02 1.89 17.64
N LEU A 72 -15.94 2.62 17.36
CA LEU A 72 -14.96 2.28 16.33
C LEU A 72 -13.84 1.43 16.89
N TYR A 73 -13.22 0.62 16.02
CA TYR A 73 -12.10 -0.23 16.37
C TYR A 73 -10.86 0.13 15.56
N ASP A 74 -9.74 0.29 16.28
CA ASP A 74 -8.39 0.43 15.75
C ASP A 74 -7.59 -0.85 15.99
N ILE A 75 -6.60 -1.08 15.12
CA ILE A 75 -5.73 -2.26 15.19
C ILE A 75 -4.33 -1.81 15.59
N LEU A 76 -3.79 -2.39 16.65
CA LEU A 76 -2.39 -2.29 16.97
C LEU A 76 -1.68 -3.54 16.47
N ILE A 77 -0.55 -3.34 15.77
CA ILE A 77 0.32 -4.43 15.33
C ILE A 77 1.71 -4.14 15.88
N ASN A 78 2.22 -5.01 16.76
CA ASN A 78 3.51 -4.82 17.44
C ASN A 78 3.67 -3.46 18.15
N ASN A 79 2.57 -2.97 18.74
CA ASN A 79 2.43 -1.65 19.38
C ASN A 79 2.34 -0.45 18.44
N ASP A 80 2.44 -0.64 17.12
CA ASP A 80 2.14 0.42 16.16
C ASP A 80 0.63 0.47 15.95
N GLU A 81 0.04 1.65 16.13
CA GLU A 81 -1.40 1.89 16.04
C GLU A 81 -1.80 2.25 14.60
N PHE A 82 -2.81 1.55 14.09
CA PHE A 82 -3.39 1.77 12.77
C PHE A 82 -4.85 2.18 12.94
N PHE A 83 -5.17 3.39 12.48
CA PHE A 83 -6.54 3.90 12.46
C PHE A 83 -7.32 3.19 11.37
N THR A 84 -8.30 2.39 11.78
CA THR A 84 -9.07 1.56 10.83
C THR A 84 -10.55 1.92 10.78
N GLU A 85 -11.06 2.66 11.77
CA GLU A 85 -12.46 3.11 11.85
C GLU A 85 -13.49 2.01 11.59
N ILE A 86 -13.19 0.77 12.00
CA ILE A 86 -14.05 -0.38 11.73
C ILE A 86 -15.20 -0.36 12.71
N ILE A 87 -16.40 -0.65 12.23
CA ILE A 87 -17.57 -0.93 13.07
C ILE A 87 -17.74 -2.45 13.14
N LEU A 88 -17.53 -3.04 14.32
CA LEU A 88 -17.71 -4.47 14.56
C LEU A 88 -18.96 -4.69 15.41
N ASP A 89 -20.06 -5.05 14.76
CA ASP A 89 -21.35 -5.33 15.41
C ASP A 89 -21.42 -6.73 16.06
N SER A 90 -20.26 -7.33 16.36
CA SER A 90 -20.18 -8.74 16.71
C SER A 90 -19.52 -8.99 18.07
N PRO A 91 -20.07 -9.89 18.91
CA PRO A 91 -19.53 -10.18 20.23
C PRO A 91 -18.21 -10.96 20.20
N ASP A 92 -17.95 -11.72 19.13
CA ASP A 92 -16.73 -12.52 19.02
C ASP A 92 -15.82 -11.99 17.90
N LEU A 93 -14.67 -11.48 18.31
CA LEU A 93 -13.61 -11.06 17.39
C LEU A 93 -12.59 -12.16 17.20
N ASN A 94 -12.21 -12.40 15.94
CA ASN A 94 -11.08 -13.25 15.58
C ASN A 94 -10.18 -12.53 14.58
N ILE A 95 -8.90 -12.92 14.56
CA ILE A 95 -7.95 -12.48 13.55
C ILE A 95 -7.48 -13.72 12.78
N TRP A 96 -7.54 -13.61 11.46
CA TRP A 96 -6.94 -14.58 10.55
C TRP A 96 -5.72 -13.94 9.93
N TYR A 97 -4.63 -14.70 9.92
CA TYR A 97 -3.37 -14.18 9.44
C TYR A 97 -2.74 -15.08 8.41
N TYR A 98 -2.23 -14.45 7.35
CA TYR A 98 -1.53 -15.08 6.26
C TYR A 98 -0.17 -14.39 6.04
N LYS A 99 0.88 -15.19 5.84
CA LYS A 99 2.24 -14.72 5.54
C LYS A 99 2.85 -15.53 4.42
N TYR A 100 3.30 -14.86 3.37
CA TYR A 100 4.13 -15.45 2.34
C TYR A 100 5.17 -14.44 1.87
N ASN A 101 6.44 -14.75 2.11
CA ASN A 101 7.55 -13.80 1.97
C ASN A 101 7.27 -12.52 2.79
N GLU A 102 7.24 -11.36 2.12
CA GLU A 102 6.95 -10.06 2.71
C GLU A 102 5.46 -9.73 2.74
N ASP A 103 4.64 -10.42 1.94
CA ASP A 103 3.21 -10.16 1.85
C ASP A 103 2.49 -10.76 3.07
N ARG A 104 1.72 -9.90 3.73
CA ARG A 104 0.98 -10.25 4.93
C ARG A 104 -0.47 -9.84 4.77
N ILE A 105 -1.39 -10.80 4.82
CA ILE A 105 -2.82 -10.52 4.70
C ILE A 105 -3.48 -10.83 6.04
N ILE A 106 -4.25 -9.87 6.52
CA ILE A 106 -4.94 -9.92 7.80
C ILE A 106 -6.44 -9.88 7.50
N LEU A 107 -7.21 -10.80 8.05
CA LEU A 107 -8.66 -10.68 8.10
C LEU A 107 -9.07 -10.45 9.54
N LEU A 108 -9.71 -9.33 9.80
CA LEU A 108 -10.41 -9.11 11.04
C LEU A 108 -11.84 -9.64 10.89
N GLU A 109 -12.22 -10.60 11.73
CA GLU A 109 -13.53 -11.22 11.71
C GLU A 109 -14.35 -10.76 12.91
N GLY A 110 -15.53 -10.19 12.65
CA GLY A 110 -16.64 -10.17 13.60
C GLY A 110 -17.52 -11.38 13.35
N ASN A 111 -17.52 -12.35 14.26
CA ASN A 111 -18.27 -13.59 14.14
C ASN A 111 -19.48 -13.60 15.09
N ASP A 112 -20.68 -13.55 14.55
CA ASP A 112 -21.90 -13.73 15.33
C ASP A 112 -22.47 -15.15 15.17
N TYR A 113 -23.64 -15.38 15.73
CA TYR A 113 -24.31 -16.68 15.67
C TYR A 113 -24.77 -17.05 14.24
N TYR A 114 -25.17 -16.07 13.43
CA TYR A 114 -25.78 -16.27 12.11
C TYR A 114 -24.81 -16.08 10.95
N GLY A 115 -23.59 -15.63 11.21
CA GLY A 115 -22.63 -15.34 10.17
C GLY A 115 -21.37 -14.66 10.67
N SER A 116 -20.60 -14.15 9.73
CA SER A 116 -19.35 -13.47 10.03
C SER A 116 -19.08 -12.39 9.01
N SER A 117 -18.64 -11.23 9.49
CA SER A 117 -18.18 -10.11 8.68
C SER A 117 -16.65 -10.07 8.76
N PHE A 118 -16.01 -9.92 7.61
CA PHE A 118 -14.56 -9.90 7.49
C PHE A 118 -14.11 -8.57 6.88
N TYR A 119 -13.08 -7.99 7.47
CA TYR A 119 -12.37 -6.82 6.96
C TYR A 119 -10.96 -7.26 6.57
N ALA A 120 -10.63 -7.17 5.29
CA ALA A 120 -9.37 -7.62 4.75
C ALA A 120 -8.37 -6.48 4.64
N TYR A 121 -7.15 -6.72 5.11
CA TYR A 121 -6.05 -5.79 5.07
C TYR A 121 -4.79 -6.43 4.48
N HIS A 122 -4.00 -5.62 3.79
CA HIS A 122 -2.65 -5.95 3.34
C HIS A 122 -1.64 -5.16 4.17
N LEU A 123 -0.84 -5.86 4.97
CA LEU A 123 0.27 -5.27 5.72
C LEU A 123 1.58 -5.43 4.94
N ILE A 124 2.19 -4.33 4.52
CA ILE A 124 3.51 -4.32 3.88
C ILE A 124 4.36 -3.19 4.42
N ASN A 125 5.64 -3.44 4.70
CA ASN A 125 6.58 -2.43 5.19
C ASN A 125 6.03 -1.58 6.35
N ASN A 126 5.26 -2.21 7.24
CA ASN A 126 4.60 -1.57 8.38
C ASN A 126 3.49 -0.57 8.02
N ASN A 127 2.93 -0.64 6.81
CA ASN A 127 1.74 0.10 6.40
C ASN A 127 0.59 -0.88 6.20
N LEU A 128 -0.58 -0.54 6.72
CA LEU A 128 -1.79 -1.37 6.67
C LEU A 128 -2.75 -0.78 5.63
N PHE A 129 -3.03 -1.53 4.56
CA PHE A 129 -3.91 -1.10 3.48
C PHE A 129 -5.23 -1.86 3.53
N TYR A 130 -6.34 -1.15 3.54
CA TYR A 130 -7.66 -1.77 3.45
C TYR A 130 -7.88 -2.30 2.03
N LEU A 131 -8.25 -3.59 1.93
CA LEU A 131 -8.55 -4.24 0.66
C LEU A 131 -10.07 -4.23 0.37
N GLY A 132 -10.88 -4.35 1.42
CA GLY A 132 -12.33 -4.47 1.33
C GLY A 132 -12.88 -5.45 2.36
N ASP A 133 -14.20 -5.60 2.38
CA ASP A 133 -14.92 -6.47 3.30
C ASP A 133 -15.69 -7.57 2.56
N PHE A 134 -16.17 -8.55 3.33
CA PHE A 134 -17.13 -9.56 2.87
C PHE A 134 -17.83 -10.24 4.04
N THR A 135 -18.97 -10.87 3.78
CA THR A 135 -19.73 -11.60 4.80
C THR A 135 -19.91 -13.07 4.41
N ILE A 136 -19.94 -13.95 5.41
CA ILE A 136 -20.30 -15.36 5.27
C ILE A 136 -21.53 -15.60 6.14
N GLN A 137 -22.66 -15.97 5.51
CA GLN A 137 -23.89 -16.28 6.22
C GLN A 137 -23.97 -17.78 6.57
N GLN A 138 -24.56 -18.08 7.72
CA GLN A 138 -24.83 -19.43 8.23
C GLN A 138 -26.32 -19.58 8.56
N LEU A 139 -27.17 -19.50 7.53
CA LEU A 139 -28.64 -19.41 7.67
C LEU A 139 -29.28 -20.58 8.44
N ASN A 140 -28.63 -21.75 8.50
CA ASN A 140 -29.18 -22.97 9.13
C ASN A 140 -28.40 -23.41 10.38
N ILE A 141 -27.67 -22.50 11.05
CA ILE A 141 -26.84 -22.81 12.23
C ILE A 141 -27.60 -23.50 13.38
N GLU A 142 -28.92 -23.29 13.49
CA GLU A 142 -29.74 -23.93 14.52
C GLU A 142 -29.93 -25.44 14.28
N ASN A 143 -29.85 -25.86 13.01
CA ASN A 143 -30.04 -27.24 12.58
C ASN A 143 -28.72 -27.91 12.15
N GLU A 144 -27.67 -27.14 11.93
CA GLU A 144 -26.35 -27.59 11.46
C GLU A 144 -25.24 -27.16 12.41
N LYS A 145 -24.13 -27.90 12.44
CA LYS A 145 -22.96 -27.44 13.21
C LYS A 145 -22.33 -26.22 12.51
N PRO A 146 -21.73 -25.28 13.27
CA PRO A 146 -20.98 -24.17 12.68
C PRO A 146 -19.98 -24.68 11.64
N TYR A 147 -19.96 -24.05 10.47
CA TYR A 147 -19.03 -24.45 9.41
C TYR A 147 -17.60 -24.21 9.87
N LYS A 148 -16.72 -25.19 9.63
CA LYS A 148 -15.29 -24.95 9.70
C LYS A 148 -14.91 -23.99 8.56
N LYS A 149 -14.43 -22.81 8.91
CA LYS A 149 -13.94 -21.81 7.95
C LYS A 149 -12.47 -22.05 7.65
N GLU A 150 -12.13 -22.05 6.38
CA GLU A 150 -10.75 -22.07 5.88
C GLU A 150 -10.65 -21.02 4.77
N PHE A 151 -9.44 -20.52 4.52
CA PHE A 151 -9.22 -19.53 3.47
C PHE A 151 -8.04 -19.94 2.61
N GLU A 152 -8.24 -19.87 1.30
CA GLU A 152 -7.19 -19.94 0.29
C GLU A 152 -6.98 -18.54 -0.27
N ILE A 153 -5.71 -18.16 -0.46
CA ILE A 153 -5.34 -16.86 -0.99
C ILE A 153 -4.47 -16.99 -2.23
N ASN A 154 -4.74 -16.13 -3.20
CA ASN A 154 -3.90 -15.97 -4.37
C ASN A 154 -3.57 -14.49 -4.54
N ILE A 155 -2.30 -14.16 -4.47
CA ILE A 155 -1.81 -12.79 -4.65
C ILE A 155 -1.30 -12.68 -6.09
N GLU A 156 -2.02 -11.90 -6.90
CA GLU A 156 -1.64 -11.59 -8.26
C GLU A 156 -1.04 -10.17 -8.35
N LYS A 157 -0.64 -9.73 -9.54
CA LYS A 157 0.08 -8.45 -9.74
C LYS A 157 -0.72 -7.23 -9.27
N ASP A 158 -2.03 -7.25 -9.35
CA ASP A 158 -2.88 -6.08 -9.17
C ASP A 158 -4.08 -6.35 -8.26
N LYS A 159 -4.15 -7.55 -7.69
CA LYS A 159 -5.27 -8.01 -6.89
C LYS A 159 -4.87 -9.09 -5.89
N VAL A 160 -5.59 -9.11 -4.78
CA VAL A 160 -5.59 -10.20 -3.81
C VAL A 160 -6.92 -10.94 -3.95
N ILE A 161 -6.86 -12.23 -4.19
CA ILE A 161 -8.03 -13.10 -4.29
C ILE A 161 -8.13 -13.91 -3.02
N ILE A 162 -9.25 -13.78 -2.31
CA ILE A 162 -9.54 -14.50 -1.07
C ILE A 162 -10.70 -15.43 -1.32
N GLN A 163 -10.48 -16.73 -1.15
CA GLN A 163 -11.48 -17.77 -1.30
C GLN A 163 -11.76 -18.40 0.06
N ALA A 164 -12.97 -18.20 0.56
CA ALA A 164 -13.46 -18.86 1.76
C ALA A 164 -13.96 -20.27 1.42
N LEU A 165 -13.57 -21.24 2.24
CA LEU A 165 -14.05 -22.61 2.20
C LEU A 165 -14.81 -22.93 3.48
N LEU A 166 -16.00 -23.49 3.34
CA LEU A 166 -16.83 -23.98 4.44
C LEU A 166 -16.81 -25.50 4.43
N ASN A 167 -16.27 -26.11 5.49
CA ASN A 167 -16.02 -27.54 5.56
C ASN A 167 -15.23 -28.07 4.34
N GLY A 168 -14.22 -27.30 3.91
CA GLY A 168 -13.37 -27.62 2.76
C GLY A 168 -14.03 -27.42 1.38
N LYS A 169 -15.27 -26.92 1.32
CA LYS A 169 -15.95 -26.60 0.06
C LYS A 169 -15.93 -25.10 -0.21
N PRO A 170 -15.58 -24.66 -1.44
CA PRO A 170 -15.70 -23.26 -1.83
C PRO A 170 -17.06 -22.66 -1.51
N SER A 171 -17.07 -21.50 -0.87
CA SER A 171 -18.29 -20.75 -0.54
C SER A 171 -18.29 -19.39 -1.21
N ILE A 172 -17.30 -18.55 -0.89
CA ILE A 172 -17.17 -17.19 -1.41
C ILE A 172 -15.78 -17.00 -2.00
N LYS A 173 -15.70 -16.20 -3.06
CA LYS A 173 -14.45 -15.82 -3.70
C LYS A 173 -14.50 -14.34 -4.07
N ASN A 174 -13.72 -13.53 -3.37
CA ASN A 174 -13.60 -12.11 -3.62
C ASN A 174 -12.24 -11.78 -4.22
N ALA A 175 -12.21 -10.82 -5.13
CA ALA A 175 -11.00 -10.29 -5.73
C ALA A 175 -10.93 -8.80 -5.42
N TYR A 176 -9.96 -8.42 -4.58
CA TYR A 176 -9.74 -7.05 -4.16
C TYR A 176 -8.63 -6.44 -4.99
N LYS A 177 -8.84 -5.21 -5.44
CA LYS A 177 -7.79 -4.47 -6.15
C LYS A 177 -6.69 -4.15 -5.15
N ASP A 178 -5.51 -4.67 -5.42
CA ASP A 178 -4.36 -4.48 -4.56
C ASP A 178 -3.47 -3.37 -5.12
N HIS A 179 -3.83 -2.14 -4.75
CA HIS A 179 -3.11 -0.95 -5.15
C HIS A 179 -1.63 -0.99 -4.73
N VAL A 180 -1.29 -1.75 -3.67
CA VAL A 180 0.07 -1.98 -3.19
C VAL A 180 0.90 -2.77 -4.20
N ASN A 181 0.35 -3.86 -4.74
CA ASN A 181 1.05 -4.71 -5.71
C ASN A 181 1.18 -4.06 -7.10
N GLN A 182 0.25 -3.16 -7.46
CA GLN A 182 0.39 -2.31 -8.67
C GLN A 182 1.61 -1.38 -8.57
N ILE A 183 1.87 -0.84 -7.39
CA ILE A 183 3.04 0.01 -7.11
C ILE A 183 4.32 -0.85 -7.14
N ARG A 184 4.32 -2.02 -6.49
CA ARG A 184 5.48 -2.93 -6.38
C ARG A 184 6.03 -3.44 -7.72
N LYS A 185 5.18 -3.67 -8.73
CA LYS A 185 5.62 -4.19 -10.05
C LYS A 185 5.87 -3.14 -11.12
N LYS A 186 5.51 -1.87 -10.91
CA LYS A 186 6.11 -0.77 -11.69
C LYS A 186 7.57 -0.58 -11.29
N ASP A 187 7.87 -0.80 -10.00
CA ASP A 187 9.21 -0.77 -9.40
C ASP A 187 10.11 -1.98 -9.79
N LEU A 188 9.56 -3.13 -10.23
CA LEU A 188 10.36 -4.26 -10.74
C LEU A 188 10.74 -4.16 -12.24
N SER A 189 10.03 -3.33 -13.02
CA SER A 189 10.37 -3.03 -14.42
C SER A 189 11.27 -1.80 -14.59
N ILE A 190 11.48 -1.05 -13.51
CA ILE A 190 12.38 0.10 -13.46
C ILE A 190 13.55 -0.35 -12.62
N ASN A 191 14.68 -0.61 -13.26
CA ASN A 191 15.95 -0.81 -12.59
C ASN A 191 16.10 0.29 -11.51
N PRO A 192 16.08 -0.03 -10.20
CA PRO A 192 16.13 0.99 -9.17
C PRO A 192 17.55 1.53 -9.16
N GLN A 193 17.80 2.56 -9.96
CA GLN A 193 18.95 3.41 -9.74
C GLN A 193 18.72 4.18 -8.44
N ILE A 194 19.21 3.55 -7.38
CA ILE A 194 19.88 4.15 -6.23
C ILE A 194 18.94 4.90 -5.26
N VAL A 195 18.33 4.15 -4.33
CA VAL A 195 18.34 4.61 -2.93
C VAL A 195 19.77 4.36 -2.45
N GLY A 196 20.62 5.38 -2.55
CA GLY A 196 21.96 5.29 -1.98
C GLY A 196 21.82 5.10 -0.48
N ASN A 197 22.60 4.20 0.11
CA ASN A 197 22.70 4.07 1.57
C ASN A 197 22.95 5.45 2.18
N LEU A 198 21.90 6.11 2.69
CA LEU A 198 22.03 7.39 3.38
C LEU A 198 22.87 7.20 4.63
N ALA A 199 23.77 8.14 4.91
CA ALA A 199 24.57 8.09 6.13
C ALA A 199 23.65 8.11 7.36
N VAL A 200 24.02 7.30 8.36
CA VAL A 200 23.27 7.11 9.61
C VAL A 200 22.90 8.44 10.29
N LYS A 201 23.72 9.50 10.12
CA LYS A 201 23.48 10.84 10.66
C LYS A 201 22.16 11.49 10.21
N TRP A 202 21.65 11.11 9.04
CA TRP A 202 20.40 11.62 8.47
C TRP A 202 19.18 10.82 8.88
N LEU A 203 19.35 9.63 9.45
CA LEU A 203 18.23 8.79 9.85
C LEU A 203 17.49 9.42 11.04
N GLY A 204 16.17 9.38 11.00
CA GLY A 204 15.31 9.87 12.07
C GLY A 204 14.06 10.58 11.56
N LYS A 205 13.27 11.05 12.52
CA LYS A 205 12.06 11.83 12.29
C LYS A 205 12.34 13.30 12.56
N TYR A 206 12.04 14.13 11.57
CA TYR A 206 12.25 15.56 11.59
C TYR A 206 10.90 16.24 11.46
N HIS A 207 10.64 17.30 12.23
CA HIS A 207 9.36 18.00 12.13
C HIS A 207 9.51 19.51 12.24
N THR A 208 8.54 20.21 11.67
CA THR A 208 8.29 21.65 11.83
C THR A 208 6.80 21.90 11.82
N THR A 209 6.38 23.02 12.39
CA THR A 209 5.00 23.49 12.30
C THR A 209 4.94 24.70 11.38
N LEU A 210 3.90 24.78 10.55
CA LEU A 210 3.67 25.89 9.63
C LEU A 210 2.30 26.47 9.90
N THR A 211 2.22 27.77 10.18
CA THR A 211 0.95 28.45 10.44
C THR A 211 0.57 29.33 9.25
N ASN A 212 -0.64 29.13 8.71
CA ASN A 212 -1.17 29.88 7.58
C ASN A 212 -1.44 31.36 7.93
N ASP A 213 -1.82 31.64 9.17
CA ASP A 213 -1.93 32.99 9.73
C ASP A 213 -1.04 33.14 10.96
N LYS A 214 0.02 33.95 10.84
CA LYS A 214 0.97 34.23 11.94
C LYS A 214 0.34 34.90 13.17
N LYS A 215 -0.89 35.43 13.06
CA LYS A 215 -1.66 36.02 14.16
C LYS A 215 -2.69 35.07 14.75
N SER A 216 -2.95 33.94 14.10
CA SER A 216 -3.90 32.96 14.60
C SER A 216 -3.28 32.15 15.74
N THR A 217 -4.09 31.91 16.76
CA THR A 217 -3.80 30.95 17.85
C THR A 217 -4.65 29.69 17.69
N ASP A 218 -5.40 29.60 16.60
CA ASP A 218 -6.22 28.44 16.28
C ASP A 218 -5.34 27.30 15.79
N SER A 219 -5.41 26.16 16.46
CA SER A 219 -4.65 24.97 16.07
C SER A 219 -5.03 24.47 14.68
N ARG A 220 -6.23 24.83 14.19
CA ARG A 220 -6.70 24.50 12.83
C ARG A 220 -5.96 25.24 11.72
N ASP A 221 -5.25 26.32 12.07
CA ASP A 221 -4.45 27.10 11.13
C ASP A 221 -2.98 26.67 11.11
N THR A 222 -2.63 25.61 11.86
CA THR A 222 -1.27 25.08 11.96
C THR A 222 -1.19 23.68 11.38
N ASP A 223 -0.32 23.52 10.40
CA ASP A 223 0.00 22.24 9.80
C ASP A 223 1.29 21.70 10.44
N THR A 224 1.30 20.41 10.77
CA THR A 224 2.52 19.71 11.17
C THR A 224 3.14 19.07 9.94
N VAL A 225 4.40 19.40 9.69
CA VAL A 225 5.14 18.85 8.56
C VAL A 225 6.29 18.01 9.07
N GLU A 226 6.36 16.78 8.59
CA GLU A 226 7.34 15.78 8.99
C GLU A 226 8.12 15.23 7.81
N LEU A 227 9.40 14.94 8.07
CA LEU A 227 10.28 14.22 7.18
C LEU A 227 10.82 13.01 7.94
N ILE A 228 10.46 11.81 7.48
CA ILE A 228 10.84 10.55 8.11
C ILE A 228 11.89 9.89 7.22
N ILE A 229 13.14 9.87 7.70
CA ILE A 229 14.28 9.34 6.95
C ILE A 229 14.68 8.00 7.54
N LYS A 230 14.46 6.94 6.77
CA LYS A 230 14.92 5.56 7.04
C LYS A 230 16.08 5.22 6.09
N LYS A 231 16.69 4.05 6.31
CA LYS A 231 17.85 3.61 5.52
C LYS A 231 17.54 3.48 4.02
N ASP A 232 16.30 3.13 3.71
CA ASP A 232 15.80 2.73 2.40
C ASP A 232 14.63 3.58 1.91
N SER A 233 14.14 4.54 2.71
CA SER A 233 13.00 5.38 2.35
C SER A 233 13.08 6.77 2.98
N VAL A 234 12.59 7.78 2.27
CA VAL A 234 12.31 9.09 2.83
C VAL A 234 10.85 9.44 2.60
N VAL A 235 10.10 9.64 3.68
CA VAL A 235 8.68 9.99 3.62
C VAL A 235 8.50 11.44 4.05
N PHE A 236 7.79 12.20 3.24
CA PHE A 236 7.25 13.50 3.60
C PHE A 236 5.80 13.33 4.02
N HIS A 237 5.47 13.80 5.21
CA HIS A 237 4.16 13.72 5.80
C HIS A 237 3.68 15.11 6.21
N VAL A 238 2.42 15.41 5.92
CA VAL A 238 1.75 16.62 6.39
C VAL A 238 0.47 16.21 7.09
N ASP A 239 0.37 16.56 8.36
CA ASP A 239 -0.84 16.47 9.16
C ASP A 239 -1.47 17.86 9.27
N ARG A 240 -2.75 17.93 8.92
CA ARG A 240 -3.56 19.15 9.00
C ARG A 240 -4.99 18.84 9.39
N TYR A 241 -5.68 19.86 9.87
CA TYR A 241 -7.05 19.71 10.38
C TYR A 241 -8.05 19.08 9.39
N TRP A 242 -7.87 19.29 8.08
CA TRP A 242 -8.79 18.78 7.05
C TRP A 242 -8.28 17.54 6.30
N GLY A 243 -7.16 16.92 6.72
CA GLY A 243 -6.66 15.69 6.13
C GLY A 243 -5.15 15.52 6.23
N GLU A 244 -4.63 14.48 5.59
CA GLU A 244 -3.20 14.17 5.62
C GLU A 244 -2.68 13.87 4.21
N TYR A 245 -1.38 14.10 3.99
CA TYR A 245 -0.72 13.72 2.75
C TYR A 245 0.63 13.08 3.03
N ASN A 246 0.88 11.96 2.36
CA ASN A 246 2.10 11.19 2.49
C ASN A 246 2.76 11.00 1.13
N TYR A 247 3.98 11.51 0.97
CA TYR A 247 4.74 11.38 -0.27
C TYR A 247 6.05 10.63 -0.03
N LEU A 248 6.37 9.70 -0.92
CA LEU A 248 7.70 9.12 -1.00
C LEU A 248 8.61 10.09 -1.74
N LEU A 249 9.78 10.32 -1.15
CA LEU A 249 10.84 11.12 -1.74
C LEU A 249 12.04 10.24 -2.10
N ARG A 250 12.69 10.58 -3.20
CA ARG A 250 14.06 10.15 -3.49
C ARG A 250 15.03 11.06 -2.76
N ALA A 251 16.09 10.46 -2.25
CA ALA A 251 17.14 11.17 -1.55
C ALA A 251 18.51 10.84 -2.15
N SER A 252 19.34 11.87 -2.32
CA SER A 252 20.74 11.72 -2.69
C SER A 252 21.63 12.55 -1.78
N GLU A 253 22.72 11.96 -1.30
CA GLU A 253 23.71 12.72 -0.54
C GLU A 253 24.42 13.72 -1.44
N VAL A 254 24.59 14.92 -0.91
CA VAL A 254 25.39 15.99 -1.49
C VAL A 254 26.36 16.48 -0.42
N GLU A 255 27.44 17.14 -0.83
CA GLU A 255 28.61 17.45 0.02
C GLU A 255 28.27 17.93 1.45
N ASN A 256 27.25 18.79 1.60
CA ASN A 256 26.77 19.30 2.90
C ASN A 256 25.27 19.03 3.15
N GLY A 257 24.71 17.89 2.73
CA GLY A 257 23.29 17.63 2.95
C GLY A 257 22.72 16.42 2.23
N ILE A 258 21.40 16.34 2.19
CA ILE A 258 20.67 15.45 1.28
C ILE A 258 19.77 16.30 0.38
N LYS A 259 19.76 15.99 -0.90
CA LYS A 259 18.80 16.52 -1.87
C LYS A 259 17.59 15.60 -1.91
N LEU A 260 16.41 16.18 -1.92
CA LEU A 260 15.12 15.51 -1.85
C LEU A 260 14.29 15.85 -3.09
N THR A 261 13.71 14.84 -3.72
CA THR A 261 12.82 15.03 -4.86
C THR A 261 11.61 14.11 -4.74
N PHE A 262 10.45 14.58 -5.19
CA PHE A 262 9.25 13.77 -5.24
C PHE A 262 9.48 12.48 -6.03
N ASP A 263 8.92 11.37 -5.53
CA ASP A 263 8.87 10.10 -6.24
C ASP A 263 7.42 9.72 -6.57
N LYS A 264 6.61 9.48 -5.54
CA LYS A 264 5.21 9.07 -5.67
C LYS A 264 4.39 9.45 -4.44
N VAL A 265 3.08 9.53 -4.64
CA VAL A 265 2.12 9.63 -3.54
C VAL A 265 1.99 8.26 -2.88
N LEU A 266 2.07 8.25 -1.55
CA LEU A 266 1.78 7.08 -0.71
C LEU A 266 0.33 7.12 -0.24
N ASP A 267 -0.14 8.30 0.17
CA ASP A 267 -1.51 8.55 0.62
C ASP A 267 -1.88 10.03 0.47
N GLY A 268 -3.18 10.32 0.32
CA GLY A 268 -3.72 11.64 0.03
C GLY A 268 -3.69 12.03 -1.47
N ASP A 269 -4.00 13.30 -1.75
CA ASP A 269 -4.09 13.81 -3.12
C ASP A 269 -2.77 14.36 -3.67
N VAL A 270 -2.66 14.33 -5.01
CA VAL A 270 -1.64 15.09 -5.75
C VAL A 270 -2.01 16.57 -5.72
N THR A 271 -1.30 17.35 -4.90
CA THR A 271 -1.50 18.80 -4.85
C THR A 271 -1.14 19.49 -6.18
N ASP A 272 -1.80 20.60 -6.50
CA ASP A 272 -1.46 21.44 -7.67
C ASP A 272 -0.01 21.97 -7.62
N VAL A 273 0.61 21.97 -6.45
CA VAL A 273 2.03 22.30 -6.30
C VAL A 273 2.93 21.24 -6.95
N LEU A 274 2.59 19.95 -6.86
CA LEU A 274 3.34 18.88 -7.52
C LEU A 274 3.28 18.97 -9.05
N GLN A 275 2.24 19.59 -9.61
CA GLN A 275 2.20 19.88 -11.04
C GLN A 275 3.24 20.94 -11.46
N LYS A 276 3.70 21.75 -10.51
CA LYS A 276 4.64 22.86 -10.74
C LYS A 276 6.06 22.55 -10.31
N THR A 277 6.24 21.75 -9.26
CA THR A 277 7.55 21.35 -8.75
C THR A 277 7.55 19.96 -8.16
N ASN A 278 8.55 19.16 -8.56
CA ASN A 278 8.92 17.91 -7.90
C ASN A 278 10.14 18.09 -6.99
N ASP A 279 10.60 19.32 -6.80
CA ASP A 279 11.77 19.66 -5.99
C ASP A 279 11.37 19.86 -4.52
N PHE A 280 11.75 18.89 -3.69
CA PHE A 280 11.63 18.95 -2.24
C PHE A 280 12.92 19.54 -1.63
N GLY A 281 13.85 19.98 -2.46
CA GLY A 281 14.98 20.79 -2.11
C GLY A 281 16.04 20.06 -1.28
N ARG A 282 16.58 20.71 -0.26
CA ARG A 282 17.79 20.25 0.44
C ARG A 282 17.66 20.34 1.94
N LEU A 283 17.93 19.22 2.61
CA LEU A 283 18.14 19.15 4.05
C LEU A 283 19.65 19.27 4.34
N PHE A 284 20.03 20.10 5.30
CA PHE A 284 21.41 20.22 5.76
C PHE A 284 21.47 20.50 7.27
N PHE A 285 22.65 20.27 7.85
CA PHE A 285 22.92 20.48 9.27
C PHE A 285 24.06 21.49 9.39
N ASP A 286 23.84 22.57 10.16
CA ASP A 286 24.85 23.64 10.33
C ASP A 286 25.78 23.42 11.53
N GLY A 287 25.64 22.29 12.23
CA GLY A 287 26.32 22.01 13.50
C GLY A 287 25.43 22.20 14.73
N LYS A 288 24.29 22.88 14.59
CA LYS A 288 23.33 23.14 15.68
C LYS A 288 21.91 22.71 15.32
N ASN A 289 21.41 23.12 14.17
CA ASN A 289 20.05 22.85 13.73
C ASN A 289 20.04 22.15 12.37
N TYR A 290 18.97 21.39 12.13
CA TYR A 290 18.64 20.90 10.81
C TYR A 290 17.82 21.95 10.08
N TYR A 291 18.20 22.24 8.84
CA TYR A 291 17.51 23.20 7.98
C TYR A 291 17.05 22.52 6.72
N TRP A 292 15.84 22.87 6.29
CA TRP A 292 15.27 22.39 5.06
C TRP A 292 14.92 23.56 4.15
N GLN A 293 15.46 23.57 2.95
CA GLN A 293 15.03 24.49 1.89
C GLN A 293 14.13 23.69 0.99
N CYS A 294 12.85 24.02 0.93
CA CYS A 294 11.86 23.19 0.28
C CYS A 294 11.00 24.04 -0.67
N PRO A 295 11.34 24.06 -1.97
CA PRO A 295 10.56 24.79 -2.98
C PRO A 295 9.08 24.38 -2.98
N TYR A 296 8.80 23.09 -2.75
CA TYR A 296 7.44 22.59 -2.58
C TYR A 296 6.69 23.32 -1.45
N LEU A 297 7.26 23.40 -0.25
CA LEU A 297 6.63 24.11 0.88
C LEU A 297 6.55 25.62 0.64
N ASP A 298 7.57 26.22 0.04
CA ASP A 298 7.58 27.64 -0.29
C ASP A 298 6.39 28.01 -1.21
N MET A 299 6.14 27.16 -2.21
CA MET A 299 5.01 27.31 -3.12
C MET A 299 3.68 27.01 -2.45
N TYR A 300 3.62 25.95 -1.64
CA TYR A 300 2.40 25.52 -0.97
C TYR A 300 1.87 26.57 0.00
N TYR A 301 2.75 27.10 0.85
CA TYR A 301 2.39 28.07 1.89
C TYR A 301 2.55 29.53 1.43
N ASN A 302 2.83 29.76 0.14
CA ASN A 302 3.16 31.07 -0.41
C ASN A 302 4.19 31.82 0.45
N ASN A 303 5.17 31.08 0.96
CA ASN A 303 6.12 31.55 1.95
C ASN A 303 7.47 31.74 1.27
N ASN A 304 7.98 32.97 1.26
CA ASN A 304 9.33 33.27 0.77
C ASN A 304 10.43 32.83 1.75
N ASN A 305 10.10 31.93 2.69
CA ASN A 305 11.02 31.52 3.72
C ASN A 305 12.02 30.50 3.17
N LYS A 306 13.18 31.00 2.76
CA LYS A 306 14.22 30.20 2.10
C LYS A 306 14.74 29.02 2.93
N LYS A 307 14.42 28.91 4.23
CA LYS A 307 14.89 27.86 5.16
C LYS A 307 13.88 27.59 6.29
N TYR A 308 13.39 26.36 6.38
CA TYR A 308 12.65 25.80 7.52
C TYR A 308 13.61 25.21 8.54
N VAL A 309 13.36 25.43 9.83
CA VAL A 309 14.12 24.79 10.92
C VAL A 309 13.41 23.51 11.28
N LEU A 310 14.13 22.38 11.25
CA LEU A 310 13.57 21.09 11.62
C LEU A 310 14.09 20.67 13.00
N ASN A 311 13.16 20.25 13.85
CA ASN A 311 13.46 19.57 15.10
C ASN A 311 13.58 18.08 14.82
N LYS A 312 14.75 17.51 15.13
CA LYS A 312 14.94 16.06 15.07
C LYS A 312 14.42 15.45 16.37
N MET A 313 13.45 14.55 16.27
CA MET A 313 12.96 13.79 17.43
C MET A 313 14.06 12.82 17.88
N LYS A 314 14.26 12.72 19.19
CA LYS A 314 15.29 11.88 19.79
C LYS A 314 14.90 10.41 19.78
#